data_AF-A0A673N755-F1
#
_entry.id   AF-A0A673N755-F1
#
_cell.length_a   1.000
_cell.length_b   1.000
_cell.length_c   1.000
_cell.angle_alpha   90.00
_cell.angle_beta   90.00
_cell.angle_gamma   90.00
#
_symmetry.space_group_name_H-M   'P 1'
#
loop_
_entity.id
_entity.type
_entity.pdbx_description
1 polymer ?
#
loop_
_entity_poly.entity_id
_entity_poly.type
_entity_poly.pdbx_seq_one_letter_code
_entity_poly.pdbx_strand_id
1 'polypeptide(L)'
;LIGLLIYVSKPWPVINSDQKEFILKPHSEFTITCSGERRVTWVEPLPPNSEVQSGFNHSTLVITDAEASNTGYYTCFYEDQPEKDTDIYIFVLDPEVPFVSEPAVETDEIGTTIPCRATNPHSQVLLRNLQSGDEVSVLYDHRIGFFGVLSPGHYVCETSVNGNAVQSIVYNVTNDTDFWCDAEAYSGAVFSRSLYSWLEGNAKIYKS
;
A
#
# COMPACT_ATOMS: atom_id res chain seq x y z
N LEU A 1 -49.67 5.42 13.96
CA LEU A 1 -48.31 4.85 13.92
C LEU A 1 -47.40 5.88 13.28
N ILE A 2 -46.62 6.61 14.07
CA ILE A 2 -45.59 7.53 13.54
C ILE A 2 -44.30 6.72 13.58
N GLY A 3 -43.85 6.23 12.42
CA GLY A 3 -42.58 5.54 12.30
C GLY A 3 -41.45 6.54 12.54
N LEU A 4 -40.73 6.39 13.65
CA LEU A 4 -39.43 7.03 13.82
C LEU A 4 -38.50 6.47 12.75
N LEU A 5 -38.20 7.28 11.73
CA LEU A 5 -37.01 7.11 10.92
C LEU A 5 -35.83 7.38 11.85
N ILE A 6 -35.26 6.32 12.41
CA ILE A 6 -33.98 6.39 13.09
C ILE A 6 -32.98 6.75 11.99
N TYR A 7 -32.55 8.01 11.95
CA TYR A 7 -31.45 8.43 11.09
C TYR A 7 -30.21 7.74 11.66
N VAL A 8 -29.90 6.54 11.16
CA VAL A 8 -28.67 5.84 11.54
C VAL A 8 -27.54 6.62 10.88
N SER A 9 -26.88 7.48 11.65
CA SER A 9 -25.73 8.22 11.15
C SER A 9 -24.66 7.21 10.76
N LYS A 10 -24.22 7.21 9.50
CA LYS A 10 -23.21 6.25 9.04
C LYS A 10 -21.85 6.66 9.60
N PRO A 11 -21.24 5.87 10.49
CA PRO A 11 -20.01 6.28 11.16
C PRO A 11 -18.81 6.36 10.21
N TRP A 12 -18.88 5.70 9.05
CA TRP A 12 -17.83 5.61 8.05
C TRP A 12 -18.33 6.08 6.68
N PRO A 13 -17.44 6.56 5.79
CA PRO A 13 -17.79 6.75 4.38
C PRO A 13 -18.27 5.43 3.75
N VAL A 14 -19.05 5.53 2.69
CA VAL A 14 -19.68 4.40 2.02
C VAL A 14 -19.40 4.43 0.54
N ILE A 15 -18.96 3.28 0.04
CA ILE A 15 -18.74 3.04 -1.39
C ILE A 15 -20.07 2.61 -2.03
N ASN A 16 -20.35 3.06 -3.25
CA ASN A 16 -21.55 2.72 -4.02
C ASN A 16 -21.54 1.28 -4.59
N SER A 17 -20.97 0.34 -3.85
CA SER A 17 -20.95 -1.07 -4.19
C SER A 17 -20.86 -1.87 -2.90
N ASP A 18 -21.54 -3.02 -2.87
CA ASP A 18 -21.40 -3.99 -1.79
C ASP A 18 -20.10 -4.81 -1.92
N GLN A 19 -19.43 -4.75 -3.09
CA GLN A 19 -18.16 -5.41 -3.32
C GLN A 19 -17.00 -4.62 -2.73
N LYS A 20 -16.07 -5.33 -2.10
CA LYS A 20 -14.81 -4.77 -1.56
C LYS A 20 -13.60 -5.05 -2.45
N GLU A 21 -13.77 -5.89 -3.45
CA GLU A 21 -12.70 -6.37 -4.31
C GLU A 21 -13.18 -6.29 -5.77
N PHE A 22 -12.34 -5.73 -6.64
CA PHE A 22 -12.65 -5.54 -8.05
C PHE A 22 -11.54 -6.14 -8.90
N ILE A 23 -11.93 -6.83 -9.97
CA ILE A 23 -11.01 -7.43 -10.93
C ILE A 23 -11.23 -6.76 -12.28
N LEU A 24 -10.24 -5.99 -12.73
CA LEU A 24 -10.24 -5.23 -13.96
C LEU A 24 -9.40 -5.93 -15.02
N LYS A 25 -9.66 -5.57 -16.28
CA LYS A 25 -8.81 -5.94 -17.41
C LYS A 25 -7.88 -4.78 -17.76
N PRO A 26 -6.68 -5.07 -18.29
CA PRO A 26 -5.84 -4.03 -18.87
C PRO A 26 -6.62 -3.18 -19.89
N HIS A 27 -6.35 -1.88 -19.90
CA HIS A 27 -6.97 -0.87 -20.76
C HIS A 27 -8.47 -0.63 -20.55
N SER A 28 -9.06 -1.19 -19.48
CA SER A 28 -10.45 -0.88 -19.11
C SER A 28 -10.55 0.42 -18.33
N GLU A 29 -11.73 1.02 -18.35
CA GLU A 29 -12.07 2.14 -17.47
C GLU A 29 -12.74 1.61 -16.18
N PHE A 30 -12.47 2.26 -15.06
CA PHE A 30 -13.11 1.97 -13.79
C PHE A 30 -13.57 3.24 -13.11
N THR A 31 -14.74 3.18 -12.46
CA THR A 31 -15.30 4.32 -11.73
C THR A 31 -15.97 3.82 -10.47
N ILE A 32 -15.62 4.43 -9.34
CA ILE A 32 -16.19 4.11 -8.04
C ILE A 32 -16.41 5.38 -7.21
N THR A 33 -17.54 5.42 -6.52
CA THR A 33 -18.04 6.58 -5.80
C THR A 33 -18.01 6.30 -4.31
N CYS A 34 -17.34 7.17 -3.55
CA CYS A 34 -17.36 7.17 -2.10
C CYS A 34 -18.19 8.34 -1.58
N SER A 35 -19.18 8.09 -0.73
CA SER A 35 -20.08 9.12 -0.18
C SER A 35 -20.10 9.09 1.35
N GLY A 36 -20.30 10.24 1.98
CA GLY A 36 -20.41 10.36 3.44
C GLY A 36 -21.40 11.43 3.87
N GLU A 37 -21.51 11.62 5.19
CA GLU A 37 -22.30 12.73 5.76
C GLU A 37 -21.56 14.07 5.71
N ARG A 38 -20.23 14.00 5.64
CA ARG A 38 -19.29 15.11 5.49
C ARG A 38 -18.48 14.95 4.20
N ARG A 39 -17.55 15.87 3.96
CA ARG A 39 -16.61 15.79 2.84
C ARG A 39 -15.75 14.54 2.97
N VAL A 40 -15.61 13.85 1.85
CA VAL A 40 -14.79 12.65 1.73
C VAL A 40 -13.85 12.81 0.55
N THR A 41 -12.69 12.18 0.63
CA THR A 41 -11.71 12.16 -0.47
C THR A 41 -10.97 10.83 -0.49
N TRP A 42 -10.35 10.52 -1.63
CA TRP A 42 -9.45 9.37 -1.78
C TRP A 42 -8.04 9.72 -1.29
N VAL A 43 -7.34 8.72 -0.73
CA VAL A 43 -5.95 8.86 -0.28
C VAL A 43 -5.01 9.04 -1.48
N GLU A 44 -4.15 10.05 -1.41
CA GLU A 44 -3.06 10.31 -2.36
C GLU A 44 -1.72 9.77 -1.84
N PRO A 45 -0.73 9.47 -2.71
CA PRO A 45 -0.78 9.63 -4.17
C PRO A 45 -1.58 8.51 -4.86
N LEU A 46 -2.32 8.88 -5.91
CA LEU A 46 -2.97 7.93 -6.81
C LEU A 46 -2.09 7.66 -8.04
N PRO A 47 -2.27 6.52 -8.73
CA PRO A 47 -1.59 6.27 -10.00
C PRO A 47 -1.86 7.39 -11.03
N PRO A 48 -0.92 7.70 -11.94
CA PRO A 48 -1.02 8.87 -12.83
C PRO A 48 -2.25 8.90 -13.75
N ASN A 49 -2.80 7.73 -14.07
CA ASN A 49 -3.99 7.54 -14.90
C ASN A 49 -5.31 7.54 -14.09
N SER A 50 -5.23 7.91 -12.81
CA SER A 50 -6.35 8.03 -11.89
C SER A 50 -6.68 9.49 -11.62
N GLU A 51 -7.96 9.84 -11.68
CA GLU A 51 -8.48 11.16 -11.39
C GLU A 51 -9.55 11.11 -10.30
N VAL A 52 -9.62 12.18 -9.51
CA VAL A 52 -10.63 12.34 -8.46
C VAL A 52 -11.59 13.47 -8.82
N GLN A 53 -12.87 13.14 -8.89
CA GLN A 53 -13.95 14.09 -9.11
C GLN A 53 -14.71 14.29 -7.80
N SER A 54 -14.39 15.38 -7.10
CA SER A 54 -14.97 15.69 -5.78
C SER A 54 -16.23 16.55 -5.88
N GLY A 55 -17.26 16.15 -5.14
CA GLY A 55 -18.48 16.89 -4.85
C GLY A 55 -18.56 17.30 -3.37
N PHE A 56 -19.74 17.69 -2.89
CA PHE A 56 -19.89 18.21 -1.53
C PHE A 56 -19.67 17.17 -0.42
N ASN A 57 -20.20 15.97 -0.59
CA ASN A 57 -20.13 14.86 0.38
C ASN A 57 -19.86 13.52 -0.30
N HIS A 58 -19.27 13.59 -1.49
CA HIS A 58 -18.98 12.45 -2.33
C HIS A 58 -17.72 12.76 -3.15
N SER A 59 -16.81 11.81 -3.25
CA SER A 59 -15.68 11.80 -4.17
C SER A 59 -15.69 10.57 -5.07
N THR A 60 -15.64 10.77 -6.39
CA THR A 60 -15.57 9.68 -7.39
C THR A 60 -14.13 9.49 -7.84
N LEU A 61 -13.62 8.27 -7.73
CA LEU A 61 -12.36 7.85 -8.35
C LEU A 61 -12.66 7.33 -9.76
N VAL A 62 -11.90 7.85 -10.73
CA VAL A 62 -11.94 7.41 -12.13
C VAL A 62 -10.55 6.93 -12.52
N ILE A 63 -10.43 5.68 -12.96
CA ILE A 63 -9.21 5.14 -13.55
C ILE A 63 -9.46 5.00 -15.05
N THR A 64 -8.67 5.72 -15.84
CA THR A 64 -8.67 5.62 -17.30
C THR A 64 -7.53 4.73 -17.73
N ASP A 65 -7.76 3.83 -18.69
CA ASP A 65 -6.71 2.95 -19.21
C ASP A 65 -6.00 2.14 -18.09
N ALA A 66 -6.73 1.24 -17.43
CA ALA A 66 -6.22 0.50 -16.28
C ALA A 66 -4.97 -0.35 -16.62
N GLU A 67 -3.94 -0.25 -15.79
CA GLU A 67 -2.67 -0.97 -15.91
C GLU A 67 -2.39 -1.80 -14.66
N ALA A 68 -1.41 -2.72 -14.74
CA ALA A 68 -0.96 -3.50 -13.58
C ALA A 68 -0.65 -2.62 -12.35
N SER A 69 -0.04 -1.45 -12.57
CA SER A 69 0.31 -0.46 -11.55
C SER A 69 -0.89 0.08 -10.75
N ASN A 70 -2.11 -0.04 -11.27
CA ASN A 70 -3.33 0.29 -10.54
C ASN A 70 -3.75 -0.79 -9.53
N THR A 71 -3.09 -1.95 -9.48
CA THR A 71 -3.41 -3.00 -8.50
C THR A 71 -3.00 -2.56 -7.10
N GLY A 72 -3.95 -2.47 -6.18
CA GLY A 72 -3.70 -2.01 -4.82
C GLY A 72 -4.96 -1.59 -4.06
N TYR A 73 -4.73 -1.08 -2.84
CA TYR A 73 -5.78 -0.47 -2.02
C TYR A 73 -6.09 0.94 -2.51
N TYR A 74 -7.38 1.26 -2.51
CA TYR A 74 -7.88 2.62 -2.67
C TYR A 74 -8.75 2.93 -1.46
N THR A 75 -8.30 3.89 -0.66
CA THR A 75 -8.93 4.25 0.60
C THR A 75 -9.61 5.60 0.46
N CYS A 76 -10.86 5.66 0.91
CA CYS A 76 -11.63 6.89 1.00
C CYS A 76 -11.90 7.23 2.47
N PHE A 77 -11.66 8.48 2.87
CA PHE A 77 -11.80 8.91 4.25
C PHE A 77 -12.55 10.24 4.36
N TYR A 78 -13.03 10.57 5.57
CA TYR A 78 -13.55 11.90 5.87
C TYR A 78 -12.40 12.91 5.99
N GLU A 79 -12.42 13.98 5.21
CA GLU A 79 -11.32 14.99 5.20
C GLU A 79 -10.99 15.54 6.60
N ASP A 80 -12.01 15.67 7.45
CA ASP A 80 -11.88 16.18 8.82
C ASP A 80 -11.58 15.10 9.88
N GLN A 81 -11.71 13.81 9.52
CA GLN A 81 -11.53 12.64 10.40
C GLN A 81 -10.91 11.48 9.60
N PRO A 82 -9.61 11.54 9.25
CA PRO A 82 -8.95 10.56 8.39
C PRO A 82 -8.96 9.13 8.93
N GLU A 83 -9.05 8.97 10.25
CA GLU A 83 -9.21 7.67 10.91
C GLU A 83 -10.56 7.00 10.62
N LYS A 84 -11.49 7.72 9.98
CA LYS A 84 -12.77 7.21 9.51
C LYS A 84 -12.75 7.01 8.01
N ASP A 85 -12.33 5.82 7.60
CA ASP A 85 -12.16 5.44 6.22
C ASP A 85 -12.98 4.21 5.79
N THR A 86 -12.94 3.95 4.50
CA THR A 86 -13.35 2.70 3.88
C THR A 86 -12.41 2.46 2.71
N ASP A 87 -12.05 1.20 2.51
CA ASP A 87 -11.22 0.79 1.39
C ASP A 87 -11.95 -0.16 0.44
N ILE A 88 -11.38 -0.24 -0.76
CA ILE A 88 -11.54 -1.33 -1.71
C ILE A 88 -10.14 -1.78 -2.15
N TYR A 89 -10.06 -3.00 -2.67
CA TYR A 89 -8.88 -3.49 -3.35
C TYR A 89 -9.19 -3.73 -4.83
N ILE A 90 -8.31 -3.26 -5.70
CA ILE A 90 -8.41 -3.44 -7.16
C ILE A 90 -7.29 -4.37 -7.61
N PHE A 91 -7.63 -5.39 -8.37
CA PHE A 91 -6.71 -6.20 -9.18
C PHE A 91 -6.86 -5.80 -10.64
N VAL A 92 -5.75 -5.59 -11.35
CA VAL A 92 -5.74 -5.44 -12.82
C VAL A 92 -5.02 -6.63 -13.43
N LEU A 93 -5.77 -7.56 -14.02
CA LEU A 93 -5.25 -8.84 -14.52
C LEU A 93 -4.36 -8.68 -15.75
N ASP A 94 -3.11 -8.31 -15.55
CA ASP A 94 -2.12 -8.14 -16.61
C ASP A 94 -1.18 -9.36 -16.71
N PRO A 95 -1.27 -10.18 -17.77
CA PRO A 95 -0.37 -11.31 -17.97
C PRO A 95 1.08 -10.90 -18.29
N GLU A 96 1.30 -9.69 -18.82
CA GLU A 96 2.64 -9.19 -19.14
C GLU A 96 3.36 -8.69 -17.89
N VAL A 97 2.60 -8.21 -16.91
CA VAL A 97 3.10 -7.72 -15.62
C VAL A 97 2.39 -8.47 -14.47
N PRO A 98 2.81 -9.71 -14.14
CA PRO A 98 2.10 -10.54 -13.16
C PRO A 98 2.32 -10.12 -11.70
N PHE A 99 3.25 -9.20 -11.44
CA PHE A 99 3.57 -8.70 -10.10
C PHE A 99 3.61 -7.17 -10.08
N VAL A 100 2.92 -6.58 -9.11
CA VAL A 100 3.19 -5.22 -8.63
C VAL A 100 4.20 -5.34 -7.50
N SER A 101 5.41 -4.87 -7.78
CA SER A 101 6.56 -4.97 -6.88
C SER A 101 6.94 -3.60 -6.35
N GLU A 102 7.00 -3.46 -5.03
CA GLU A 102 7.63 -2.31 -4.38
C GLU A 102 9.10 -2.68 -4.04
N PRO A 103 10.08 -1.80 -4.27
CA PRO A 103 11.49 -2.19 -4.15
C PRO A 103 11.94 -2.37 -2.69
N ALA A 104 11.18 -1.83 -1.73
CA ALA A 104 11.54 -1.88 -0.32
C ALA A 104 11.01 -3.16 0.32
N VAL A 105 11.90 -3.92 0.95
CA VAL A 105 11.54 -4.96 1.91
C VAL A 105 11.29 -4.27 3.25
N GLU A 106 10.15 -4.55 3.87
CA GLU A 106 9.82 -4.03 5.19
C GLU A 106 10.07 -5.13 6.22
N THR A 107 10.87 -4.84 7.24
CA THR A 107 11.07 -5.76 8.39
C THR A 107 10.69 -5.01 9.65
N ASP A 108 9.94 -5.70 10.52
CA ASP A 108 9.56 -5.22 11.84
C ASP A 108 9.77 -6.32 12.90
N GLU A 109 9.30 -6.06 14.13
CA GLU A 109 9.44 -7.00 15.25
C GLU A 109 8.72 -8.35 15.03
N ILE A 110 7.79 -8.42 14.07
CA ILE A 110 6.88 -9.54 13.82
C ILE A 110 7.36 -10.35 12.61
N GLY A 111 8.02 -9.72 11.63
CA GLY A 111 8.65 -10.43 10.51
C GLY A 111 9.06 -9.53 9.35
N THR A 112 9.35 -10.16 8.23
CA THR A 112 9.74 -9.50 6.98
C THR A 112 8.64 -9.66 5.94
N THR A 113 8.27 -8.54 5.31
CA THR A 113 7.37 -8.48 4.14
C THR A 113 8.19 -8.38 2.86
N ILE A 114 7.96 -9.31 1.94
CA ILE A 114 8.39 -9.22 0.54
C ILE A 114 7.18 -8.81 -0.30
N PRO A 115 7.08 -7.53 -0.73
CA PRO A 115 5.87 -6.98 -1.33
C PRO A 115 5.75 -7.27 -2.83
N CYS A 116 5.72 -8.55 -3.17
CA CYS A 116 5.47 -9.04 -4.54
C CYS A 116 4.00 -9.42 -4.71
N ARG A 117 3.15 -8.40 -4.84
CA ARG A 117 1.70 -8.59 -4.96
C ARG A 117 1.36 -9.06 -6.36
N ALA A 118 0.72 -10.21 -6.49
CA ALA A 118 0.31 -10.71 -7.80
C ALA A 118 -0.87 -9.92 -8.34
N THR A 119 -0.87 -9.63 -9.64
CA THR A 119 -1.98 -8.95 -10.32
C THR A 119 -3.22 -9.82 -10.46
N ASN A 120 -3.05 -11.15 -10.35
CA ASN A 120 -4.15 -12.13 -10.39
C ASN A 120 -4.38 -12.73 -8.98
N PRO A 121 -5.57 -12.54 -8.37
CA PRO A 121 -5.89 -13.06 -7.04
C PRO A 121 -6.03 -14.60 -6.99
N HIS A 122 -5.91 -15.27 -8.13
CA HIS A 122 -6.01 -16.73 -8.24
C HIS A 122 -4.70 -17.39 -8.67
N SER A 123 -3.62 -16.62 -8.82
CA SER A 123 -2.32 -17.20 -9.15
C SER A 123 -1.73 -17.93 -7.95
N GLN A 124 -0.97 -18.99 -8.21
CA GLN A 124 -0.09 -19.55 -7.20
C GLN A 124 1.24 -18.80 -7.25
N VAL A 125 1.71 -18.32 -6.10
CA VAL A 125 2.97 -17.61 -5.98
C VAL A 125 3.89 -18.37 -5.04
N LEU A 126 5.15 -18.51 -5.44
CA LEU A 126 6.22 -19.16 -4.70
C LEU A 126 7.29 -18.14 -4.35
N LEU A 127 7.93 -18.31 -3.19
CA LEU A 127 9.11 -17.55 -2.83
C LEU A 127 10.35 -18.42 -3.06
N ARG A 128 11.31 -17.94 -3.85
CA ARG A 128 12.58 -18.64 -4.08
C ARG A 128 13.73 -17.90 -3.43
N ASN A 129 14.57 -18.63 -2.70
CA ASN A 129 15.87 -18.13 -2.28
C ASN A 129 16.86 -18.32 -3.43
N LEU A 130 17.45 -17.22 -3.94
CA LEU A 130 18.37 -17.29 -5.08
C LEU A 130 19.72 -17.93 -4.74
N GLN A 131 20.11 -18.00 -3.47
CA GLN A 131 21.39 -18.58 -3.06
C GLN A 131 21.30 -20.11 -3.00
N SER A 132 20.24 -20.64 -2.37
CA SER A 132 20.07 -22.10 -2.26
C SER A 132 19.28 -22.71 -3.42
N GLY A 133 18.47 -21.90 -4.13
CA GLY A 133 17.52 -22.36 -5.14
C GLY A 133 16.23 -22.95 -4.55
N ASP A 134 16.12 -23.01 -3.22
CA ASP A 134 15.00 -23.63 -2.54
C ASP A 134 13.75 -22.74 -2.58
N GLU A 135 12.60 -23.40 -2.56
CA GLU A 135 11.33 -22.78 -2.24
C GLU A 135 11.26 -22.51 -0.74
N VAL A 136 10.86 -21.30 -0.37
CA VAL A 136 10.69 -20.88 1.02
C VAL A 136 9.20 -20.86 1.35
N SER A 137 8.83 -21.70 2.31
CA SER A 137 7.46 -21.85 2.78
C SER A 137 7.14 -20.83 3.87
N VAL A 138 6.60 -19.68 3.47
CA VAL A 138 6.02 -18.65 4.36
C VAL A 138 4.63 -18.24 3.86
N LEU A 139 3.88 -17.50 4.67
CA LEU A 139 2.52 -17.10 4.31
C LEU A 139 2.55 -16.10 3.15
N TYR A 140 1.60 -16.25 2.22
CA TYR A 140 1.41 -15.35 1.10
C TYR A 140 -0.01 -14.76 1.14
N ASP A 141 -0.11 -13.45 0.96
CA ASP A 141 -1.36 -12.73 0.76
C ASP A 141 -1.26 -11.91 -0.53
N HIS A 142 -2.22 -12.03 -1.43
CA HIS A 142 -2.20 -11.34 -2.73
C HIS A 142 -2.17 -9.81 -2.62
N ARG A 143 -2.61 -9.25 -1.49
CA ARG A 143 -2.69 -7.81 -1.21
C ARG A 143 -1.50 -7.27 -0.45
N ILE A 144 -0.61 -8.13 0.05
CA ILE A 144 0.57 -7.75 0.85
C ILE A 144 1.85 -8.30 0.22
N GLY A 145 1.87 -9.58 -0.13
CA GLY A 145 3.06 -10.31 -0.56
C GLY A 145 3.35 -11.48 0.38
N PHE A 146 4.62 -11.90 0.45
CA PHE A 146 5.04 -12.87 1.46
C PHE A 146 5.32 -12.18 2.78
N PHE A 147 4.93 -12.81 3.87
CA PHE A 147 5.22 -12.33 5.23
C PHE A 147 5.69 -13.47 6.13
N GLY A 148 6.78 -13.25 6.85
CA GLY A 148 7.28 -14.19 7.86
C GLY A 148 8.73 -13.94 8.25
N VAL A 149 9.28 -14.83 9.07
CA VAL A 149 10.70 -14.77 9.46
C VAL A 149 11.55 -15.32 8.33
N LEU A 150 12.31 -14.44 7.67
CA LEU A 150 13.19 -14.78 6.56
C LEU A 150 14.65 -14.64 6.98
N SER A 151 15.48 -15.59 6.53
CA SER A 151 16.94 -15.46 6.70
C SER A 151 17.47 -14.39 5.74
N PRO A 152 18.55 -13.68 6.08
CA PRO A 152 19.17 -12.74 5.16
C PRO A 152 19.53 -13.40 3.82
N GLY A 153 19.27 -12.72 2.71
CA GLY A 153 19.53 -13.24 1.39
C GLY A 153 18.77 -12.54 0.27
N HIS A 154 18.88 -13.10 -0.92
CA HIS A 154 18.22 -12.58 -2.12
C HIS A 154 17.06 -13.49 -2.50
N TYR A 155 15.89 -12.90 -2.71
CA TYR A 155 14.65 -13.62 -2.96
C TYR A 155 13.97 -13.12 -4.23
N VAL A 156 13.26 -14.01 -4.91
CA VAL A 156 12.34 -13.66 -6.00
C VAL A 156 11.01 -14.36 -5.77
N CYS A 157 9.94 -13.69 -6.12
CA CYS A 157 8.63 -14.30 -6.21
C CYS A 157 8.47 -14.87 -7.61
N GLU A 158 7.88 -16.06 -7.71
CA GLU A 158 7.68 -16.77 -8.95
C GLU A 158 6.22 -17.20 -9.08
N THR A 159 5.64 -17.01 -10.26
CA THR A 159 4.32 -17.52 -10.61
C THR A 159 4.33 -18.10 -12.01
N SER A 160 3.22 -18.72 -12.43
CA SER A 160 3.05 -19.24 -13.79
C SER A 160 2.03 -18.42 -14.57
N VAL A 161 2.44 -17.92 -15.73
CA VAL A 161 1.56 -17.24 -16.70
C VAL A 161 1.59 -18.05 -17.98
N ASN A 162 0.42 -18.54 -18.42
CA ASN A 162 0.28 -19.38 -19.61
C ASN A 162 1.23 -20.60 -19.62
N GLY A 163 1.52 -21.16 -18.45
CA GLY A 163 2.42 -22.31 -18.29
C GLY A 163 3.92 -21.96 -18.21
N ASN A 164 4.29 -20.68 -18.39
CA ASN A 164 5.67 -20.22 -18.27
C ASN A 164 5.92 -19.61 -16.90
N ALA A 165 7.06 -19.92 -16.29
CA ALA A 165 7.47 -19.30 -15.03
C ALA A 165 7.87 -17.83 -15.28
N VAL A 166 7.34 -16.92 -14.47
CA VAL A 166 7.66 -15.48 -14.48
C VAL A 166 8.06 -15.07 -13.07
N GLN A 167 9.10 -14.25 -12.96
CA GLN A 167 9.68 -13.82 -11.70
C GLN A 167 9.49 -12.32 -11.48
N SER A 168 9.41 -11.92 -10.21
CA SER A 168 9.46 -10.52 -9.77
C SER A 168 10.87 -9.93 -9.91
N ILE A 169 11.04 -8.69 -9.46
CA ILE A 169 12.37 -8.15 -9.12
C ILE A 169 13.02 -8.98 -8.00
N VAL A 170 14.33 -8.78 -7.82
CA VAL A 170 15.09 -9.37 -6.70
C VAL A 170 14.91 -8.52 -5.45
N TYR A 171 14.52 -9.17 -4.36
CA TYR A 171 14.40 -8.58 -3.03
C TYR A 171 15.61 -8.95 -2.18
N ASN A 172 16.19 -7.96 -1.51
CA ASN A 172 17.30 -8.16 -0.58
C ASN A 172 16.80 -8.09 0.86
N VAL A 173 16.89 -9.20 1.59
CA VAL A 173 16.58 -9.28 3.03
C VAL A 173 17.90 -9.20 3.79
N THR A 174 18.03 -8.21 4.66
CA THR A 174 19.20 -8.00 5.53
C THR A 174 18.86 -8.37 6.97
N ASN A 175 19.87 -8.62 7.80
CA ASN A 175 19.64 -8.71 9.24
C ASN A 175 19.27 -7.31 9.75
N ASP A 176 18.14 -7.20 10.45
CA ASP A 176 17.61 -5.95 11.00
C ASP A 176 18.51 -5.29 12.06
N THR A 177 19.64 -5.91 12.38
CA THR A 177 20.70 -5.28 13.19
C THR A 177 21.36 -4.09 12.51
N ASP A 178 21.34 -4.01 11.18
CA ASP A 178 22.05 -2.94 10.46
C ASP A 178 21.24 -1.62 10.41
N PHE A 179 19.91 -1.67 10.44
CA PHE A 179 19.08 -0.45 10.45
C PHE A 179 19.18 0.30 11.79
N TRP A 180 19.32 -0.42 12.91
CA TRP A 180 19.57 0.17 14.22
C TRP A 180 21.02 0.66 14.37
N CYS A 181 22.01 -0.04 13.81
CA CYS A 181 23.39 0.45 13.80
C CYS A 181 23.55 1.73 12.97
N ASP A 182 22.84 1.86 11.86
CA ASP A 182 22.85 3.08 11.04
C ASP A 182 22.08 4.22 11.71
N ALA A 183 20.90 3.96 12.31
CA ALA A 183 20.16 4.98 13.05
C ALA A 183 20.93 5.51 14.27
N GLU A 184 21.65 4.65 14.99
CA GLU A 184 22.52 5.04 16.10
C GLU A 184 23.75 5.82 15.62
N ALA A 185 24.38 5.41 14.51
CA ALA A 185 25.50 6.14 13.89
C ALA A 185 25.09 7.52 13.35
N TYR A 186 23.89 7.65 12.76
CA TYR A 186 23.33 8.92 12.33
C TYR A 186 22.93 9.80 13.52
N SER A 187 22.35 9.24 14.59
CA SER A 187 22.04 10.02 15.79
C SER A 187 23.32 10.56 16.45
N GLY A 188 24.37 9.73 16.58
CA GLY A 188 25.65 10.10 17.18
C GLY A 188 26.41 11.19 16.40
N ALA A 189 26.30 11.23 15.08
CA ALA A 189 26.92 12.26 14.25
C ALA A 189 26.15 13.60 14.25
N VAL A 190 24.83 13.58 14.48
CA VAL A 190 23.97 14.79 14.46
C VAL A 190 23.99 15.55 15.79
N PHE A 191 24.16 14.87 16.93
CA PHE A 191 24.14 15.53 18.25
C PHE A 191 25.30 16.51 18.50
N SER A 192 26.45 16.35 17.82
CA SER A 192 27.61 17.24 18.00
C SER A 192 27.49 18.59 17.26
N ARG A 193 26.79 18.65 16.11
CA ARG A 193 26.65 19.89 15.30
C ARG A 193 25.31 20.60 15.50
N SER A 194 24.25 19.86 15.85
CA SER A 194 22.90 20.43 16.01
C SER A 194 22.79 21.33 17.25
N LEU A 195 23.43 20.98 18.37
CA LEU A 195 23.32 21.76 19.62
C LEU A 195 23.88 23.18 19.50
N TYR A 196 24.96 23.37 18.73
CA TYR A 196 25.53 24.70 18.46
C TYR A 196 24.65 25.54 17.52
N SER A 197 24.01 24.92 16.52
CA SER A 197 23.09 25.60 15.60
C SER A 197 21.74 25.94 16.23
N TRP A 198 21.29 25.17 17.22
CA TRP A 198 19.99 25.35 17.89
C TRP A 198 20.02 26.46 18.95
N LEU A 199 21.16 26.67 19.63
CA LEU A 199 21.33 27.72 20.62
C LEU A 199 21.45 29.13 20.00
N GLU A 200 22.03 29.27 18.82
CA GLU A 200 22.13 30.56 18.12
C GLU A 200 20.82 30.98 17.42
N GLY A 201 19.96 30.01 17.06
CA GLY A 201 18.68 30.25 16.38
C GLY A 201 17.54 30.70 17.30
N ASN A 202 17.53 30.29 18.58
CA ASN A 202 16.37 30.46 19.47
C ASN A 202 16.44 31.67 20.44
N ALA A 203 17.45 32.53 20.32
CA ALA A 203 17.54 33.75 21.14
C ALA A 203 16.66 34.93 20.66
N LYS A 204 15.76 34.73 19.67
CA LYS A 204 14.98 35.84 19.05
C LYS A 204 13.46 35.75 19.10
N ILE A 205 12.85 34.75 19.76
CA ILE A 205 11.39 34.61 19.78
C ILE A 205 10.83 34.54 21.20
N TYR A 206 11.15 35.55 22.03
CA TYR A 206 10.32 35.96 23.18
C TYR A 206 10.43 37.48 23.34
N LYS A 207 9.73 38.22 22.48
CA LYS A 207 9.52 39.67 22.63
C LYS A 207 8.21 40.09 21.94
N SER A 208 7.10 39.90 22.64
CA SER A 208 5.95 40.83 22.79
C SER A 208 4.85 40.12 23.56
#